data_AF-A0A8T9SEL5-F1
#
_entry.id   AF-A0A8T9SEL5-F1
#
_cell.length_a   1.000
_cell.length_b   1.000
_cell.length_c   1.000
_cell.angle_alpha   90.00
_cell.angle_beta   90.00
_cell.angle_gamma   90.00
#
_symmetry.space_group_name_H-M   'P 1'
#
loop_
_entity.id
_entity.type
_entity.pdbx_description
1 polymer ?
#
loop_
_entity_poly.entity_id
_entity_poly.type
_entity_poly.pdbx_seq_one_letter_code
_entity_poly.pdbx_strand_id
1 'polypeptide(L)'
;MAKTKKSAPPIGFGRNPAADDLDDDSGAKAPAPEKVLEPPLAEPIFVDTLVMYETLSRYNIHPLVPLGTTEFQLVQVIAGLEKRIRELDHDLY
;
A
#
# COMPACT_ATOMS: atom_id res chain seq x y z
N MET A 1 -34.65 -35.48 27.83
CA MET A 1 -34.45 -35.99 26.46
C MET A 1 -33.59 -34.99 25.70
N ALA A 2 -32.35 -35.37 25.34
CA ALA A 2 -31.40 -34.48 24.68
C ALA A 2 -31.65 -34.45 23.16
N LYS A 3 -31.86 -33.26 22.58
CA LYS A 3 -31.98 -33.07 21.12
C LYS A 3 -30.58 -32.92 20.54
N THR A 4 -30.15 -33.91 19.75
CA THR A 4 -28.92 -33.88 18.96
C THR A 4 -29.05 -32.87 17.82
N LYS A 5 -28.19 -31.84 17.80
CA LYS A 5 -28.05 -30.92 16.66
C LYS A 5 -27.36 -31.66 15.52
N LYS A 6 -28.07 -31.94 14.42
CA LYS A 6 -27.47 -32.46 13.18
C LYS A 6 -26.60 -31.35 12.58
N SER A 7 -25.30 -31.63 12.40
CA SER A 7 -24.36 -30.71 11.76
C SER A 7 -24.73 -30.49 10.30
N ALA A 8 -24.74 -29.24 9.84
CA ALA A 8 -24.88 -28.92 8.43
C ALA A 8 -23.73 -29.56 7.62
N PRO A 9 -23.98 -30.04 6.40
CA PRO A 9 -22.94 -30.61 5.55
C PRO A 9 -21.91 -29.54 5.15
N PRO A 10 -20.66 -29.95 4.86
CA PRO A 10 -19.58 -29.03 4.50
C PRO A 10 -19.89 -28.29 3.19
N ILE A 11 -19.41 -27.06 3.13
CA ILE A 11 -19.55 -26.15 2.00
C ILE A 11 -18.90 -26.80 0.77
N GLY A 12 -19.67 -26.98 -0.31
CA GLY A 12 -19.17 -27.51 -1.59
C GLY A 12 -20.02 -28.64 -2.21
N PHE A 13 -20.95 -29.23 -1.46
CA PHE A 13 -21.84 -30.27 -2.00
C PHE A 13 -23.27 -29.75 -2.17
N GLY A 14 -23.63 -29.40 -3.42
CA GLY A 14 -25.01 -29.43 -3.91
C GLY A 14 -26.02 -28.44 -3.31
N ARG A 15 -25.62 -27.22 -2.93
CA ARG A 15 -26.60 -26.15 -2.64
C ARG A 15 -27.31 -25.72 -3.93
N ASN A 16 -28.58 -26.06 -4.07
CA ASN A 16 -29.49 -25.41 -5.03
C ASN A 16 -29.77 -23.98 -4.54
N PRO A 17 -29.58 -22.94 -5.39
CA PRO A 17 -29.70 -21.55 -4.97
C PRO A 17 -31.14 -21.03 -5.11
N ALA A 18 -32.11 -21.76 -4.58
CA ALA A 18 -33.51 -21.36 -4.67
C ALA A 18 -34.26 -21.81 -3.41
N ALA A 19 -34.20 -20.97 -2.38
CA ALA A 19 -35.31 -20.68 -1.46
C ALA A 19 -34.80 -19.79 -0.32
N ASP A 20 -35.35 -18.57 -0.30
CA ASP A 20 -35.61 -17.71 0.85
C ASP A 20 -34.44 -17.26 1.73
N ASP A 21 -34.04 -16.00 1.54
CA ASP A 21 -34.45 -14.96 2.48
C ASP A 21 -34.54 -13.61 1.73
N LEU A 22 -35.77 -13.23 1.42
CA LEU A 22 -36.17 -11.86 1.11
C LEU A 22 -36.34 -11.13 2.44
N ASP A 23 -35.51 -10.11 2.66
CA ASP A 23 -35.80 -8.82 3.29
C ASP A 23 -34.55 -8.33 4.04
N ASP A 24 -33.90 -7.30 3.49
CA ASP A 24 -33.97 -5.94 4.03
C ASP A 24 -32.78 -5.11 3.55
N ASP A 25 -33.12 -3.92 3.06
CA ASP A 25 -32.31 -2.72 2.93
C ASP A 25 -30.84 -2.80 2.49
N SER A 26 -30.56 -2.26 1.30
CA SER A 26 -29.48 -1.29 1.11
C SER A 26 -29.25 -1.11 -0.38
N GLY A 27 -29.58 0.08 -0.86
CA GLY A 27 -29.44 0.49 -2.26
C GLY A 27 -28.15 -0.01 -2.91
N ALA A 28 -28.27 -0.33 -4.20
CA ALA A 28 -27.16 -0.58 -5.10
C ALA A 28 -26.13 0.56 -4.95
N LYS A 29 -25.16 0.35 -4.07
CA LYS A 29 -24.03 1.24 -3.91
C LYS A 29 -23.27 1.08 -5.19
N ALA A 30 -23.41 2.05 -6.10
CA ALA A 30 -22.60 2.14 -7.30
C ALA A 30 -21.16 1.79 -6.93
N PRO A 31 -20.45 0.96 -7.72
CA PRO A 31 -19.07 0.61 -7.40
C PRO A 31 -18.33 1.92 -7.13
N ALA A 32 -17.75 2.03 -5.93
CA ALA A 32 -16.98 3.20 -5.56
C ALA A 32 -16.00 3.45 -6.71
N PRO A 33 -15.86 4.70 -7.20
CA PRO A 33 -14.97 4.99 -8.30
C PRO A 33 -13.60 4.40 -7.94
N GLU A 34 -13.11 3.55 -8.83
CA GLU A 34 -11.77 3.00 -8.76
C GLU A 34 -10.85 4.19 -8.49
N LYS A 35 -10.23 4.22 -7.29
CA LYS A 35 -9.32 5.32 -6.94
C LYS A 35 -8.22 5.27 -7.97
N VAL A 36 -8.29 6.18 -8.94
CA VAL A 36 -7.20 6.45 -9.87
C VAL A 36 -6.02 6.75 -8.96
N LEU A 37 -5.06 5.82 -8.90
CA LEU A 37 -3.83 6.04 -8.16
C LEU A 37 -3.12 7.18 -8.89
N GLU A 38 -3.18 8.37 -8.30
CA GLU A 38 -2.43 9.51 -8.82
C GLU A 38 -0.95 9.13 -8.84
N PRO A 39 -0.23 9.42 -9.95
CA PRO A 39 1.19 9.16 -10.01
C PRO A 39 1.90 9.95 -8.90
N PRO A 40 3.00 9.43 -8.34
CA PRO A 40 3.74 10.12 -7.30
C PRO A 40 4.23 11.48 -7.81
N LEU A 41 4.16 12.51 -6.95
CA LEU A 41 4.56 13.89 -7.28
C LEU A 41 6.02 14.02 -7.73
N ALA A 42 6.88 13.12 -7.25
CA ALA A 42 8.23 12.94 -7.74
C ALA A 42 8.48 11.45 -7.95
N GLU A 43 9.05 11.11 -9.10
CA GLU A 43 9.46 9.75 -9.38
C GLU A 43 10.65 9.39 -8.49
N PRO A 44 10.61 8.26 -7.77
CA PRO A 44 11.76 7.78 -7.03
C PRO A 44 12.89 7.48 -8.02
N ILE A 45 14.10 7.88 -7.68
CA ILE A 45 15.29 7.57 -8.48
C ILE A 45 16.08 6.46 -7.84
N PHE A 46 16.65 5.59 -8.67
CA PHE A 46 17.59 4.60 -8.17
C PHE A 46 18.84 5.31 -7.64
N VAL A 47 19.17 5.09 -6.37
CA VAL A 47 20.39 5.56 -5.75
C VAL A 47 21.32 4.39 -5.49
N ASP A 48 22.62 4.60 -5.72
CA ASP A 48 23.61 3.63 -5.29
C ASP A 48 23.79 3.66 -3.77
N THR A 49 24.53 2.68 -3.24
CA THR A 49 24.77 2.56 -1.80
C THR A 49 25.55 3.74 -1.22
N LEU A 50 26.43 4.39 -2.00
CA LEU A 50 27.22 5.52 -1.54
C LEU A 50 26.33 6.75 -1.36
N VAL A 51 25.58 7.10 -2.41
CA VAL A 51 24.61 8.20 -2.44
C VAL A 51 23.54 8.00 -1.37
N MET A 52 23.12 6.77 -1.12
CA MET A 52 22.22 6.43 -0.02
C MET A 52 22.82 6.87 1.34
N TYR A 53 24.06 6.49 1.65
CA TYR A 53 24.71 6.88 2.92
C TYR A 53 24.97 8.39 3.01
N GLU A 54 25.34 9.04 1.89
CA GLU A 54 25.47 10.49 1.84
C GLU A 54 24.14 11.19 2.14
N THR A 55 23.05 10.71 1.53
CA THR A 55 21.70 11.24 1.76
C THR A 55 21.33 11.10 3.23
N LEU A 56 21.48 9.92 3.82
CA LEU A 56 21.21 9.70 5.24
C LEU A 56 22.06 10.61 6.14
N SER A 57 23.33 10.83 5.79
CA SER A 57 24.24 11.69 6.55
C SER A 57 23.81 13.15 6.54
N ARG A 58 23.26 13.67 5.43
CA ARG A 58 22.71 15.04 5.36
C ARG A 58 21.56 15.25 6.34
N TYR A 59 20.82 14.19 6.66
CA TYR A 59 19.74 14.21 7.66
C TYR A 59 20.18 13.75 9.05
N ASN A 60 21.49 13.59 9.31
CA ASN A 60 22.03 13.06 10.56
C ASN A 60 21.48 11.68 10.95
N ILE A 61 21.17 10.85 9.94
CA ILE A 61 20.71 9.48 10.13
C ILE A 61 21.90 8.53 9.96
N HIS A 62 22.23 7.79 11.01
CA HIS A 62 23.31 6.81 11.01
C HIS A 62 22.73 5.43 11.30
N PRO A 63 22.47 4.61 10.26
CA PRO A 63 21.87 3.31 10.46
C PRO A 63 22.85 2.40 11.21
N LEU A 64 22.40 1.87 12.35
CA LEU A 64 23.17 0.94 13.17
C LEU A 64 23.19 -0.49 12.61
N VAL A 65 22.26 -0.77 11.70
CA VAL A 65 22.10 -2.03 10.97
C VAL A 65 21.91 -1.73 9.49
N PRO A 66 22.21 -2.68 8.59
CA PRO A 66 21.90 -2.50 7.17
C PRO A 66 20.44 -2.14 6.96
N LEU A 67 20.18 -1.21 6.04
CA LEU A 67 18.82 -0.80 5.70
C LEU A 67 18.02 -1.96 5.12
N GLY A 68 16.75 -2.06 5.52
CA GLY A 68 15.78 -2.92 4.87
C GLY A 68 15.32 -2.33 3.53
N THR A 69 14.46 -3.10 2.84
CA THR A 69 13.94 -2.71 1.54
C THR A 69 13.11 -1.42 1.60
N THR A 70 12.33 -1.24 2.68
CA THR A 70 11.46 -0.07 2.85
C THR A 70 12.29 1.20 3.08
N GLU A 71 13.32 1.13 3.91
CA GLU A 71 14.22 2.26 4.14
C GLU A 71 14.97 2.63 2.86
N PHE A 72 15.41 1.62 2.08
CA PHE A 72 16.05 1.87 0.79
C PHE A 72 15.11 2.60 -0.19
N GLN A 73 13.86 2.13 -0.30
CA GLN A 73 12.84 2.79 -1.12
C GLN A 73 12.56 4.23 -0.65
N LEU A 74 12.55 4.46 0.67
CA LEU A 74 12.35 5.81 1.21
C LEU A 74 13.49 6.75 0.81
N VAL A 75 14.74 6.28 0.87
CA VAL A 75 15.89 7.08 0.42
C VAL A 75 15.81 7.40 -1.08
N GLN A 76 15.33 6.47 -1.91
CA GLN A 76 15.09 6.72 -3.34
C GLN A 76 14.03 7.81 -3.59
N VAL A 77 12.96 7.81 -2.79
CA VAL A 77 11.93 8.86 -2.84
C VAL A 77 12.50 10.22 -2.42
N ILE A 78 13.26 10.26 -1.32
CA ILE A 78 13.92 11.49 -0.85
C ILE A 78 14.86 12.04 -1.93
N ALA A 79 15.67 11.19 -2.54
CA ALA A 79 16.59 11.61 -3.59
C ALA A 79 15.84 12.14 -4.84
N GLY A 80 14.72 11.54 -5.21
CA GLY A 80 13.86 12.03 -6.28
C GLY A 80 13.26 13.40 -5.97
N LEU A 81 12.83 13.62 -4.72
CA LEU A 81 12.32 14.90 -4.24
C LEU A 81 13.41 15.97 -4.22
N GLU A 82 14.61 15.67 -3.70
CA GLU A 82 15.75 16.61 -3.69
C GLU A 82 16.10 17.07 -5.11
N LYS A 83 16.15 16.12 -6.05
CA LYS A 83 16.38 16.43 -7.47
C LYS A 83 15.30 17.39 -7.99
N ARG A 84 14.02 17.09 -7.73
CA ARG A 84 12.91 17.90 -8.20
C ARG A 84 12.92 19.30 -7.61
N ILE A 85 13.28 19.45 -6.34
CA ILE A 85 13.40 20.75 -5.69
C ILE A 85 14.49 21.59 -6.38
N ARG A 86 15.67 21.01 -6.68
CA ARG A 86 16.76 21.72 -7.38
C ARG A 86 16.41 22.10 -8.83
N GLU A 87 15.51 21.36 -9.47
CA GLU A 87 14.99 21.72 -10.79
C GLU A 87 14.01 22.91 -10.74
N LEU A 88 13.27 23.03 -9.64
CA LEU A 88 12.28 24.10 -9.45
C LEU A 88 12.90 25.38 -8.90
N ASP A 89 13.92 25.25 -8.06
CA ASP A 89 14.64 26.34 -7.43
C ASP A 89 16.15 26.18 -7.67
N HIS A 90 16.62 26.85 -8.73
CA HIS A 90 18.01 26.80 -9.16
C HIS A 90 18.97 27.57 -8.24
N ASP A 91 18.44 28.43 -7.35
CA ASP A 91 19.24 29.25 -6.43
C ASP A 91 19.46 28.54 -5.08
N LEU A 92 18.92 27.33 -4.92
CA LEU A 92 19.07 26.52 -3.71
C LEU A 92 20.48 25.91 -3.63
N TYR A 93 21.44 26.72 -3.16
CA TYR A 93 22.83 26.32 -2.86
C TYR A 93 23.23 26.66 -1.43
#